data_AF-A0A818PGD7-F1
#
_entry.id   AF-A0A818PGD7-F1
#
_cell.length_a   1.000
_cell.length_b   1.000
_cell.length_c   1.000
_cell.angle_alpha   90.00
_cell.angle_beta   90.00
_cell.angle_gamma   90.00
#
_symmetry.space_group_name_H-M   'P 1'
#
loop_
_entity.id
_entity.type
_entity.pdbx_description
1 polymer ?
#
loop_
_entity_poly.entity_id
_entity_poly.type
_entity_poly.pdbx_seq_one_letter_code
_entity_poly.pdbx_strand_id
1 'polypeptide(L)'
;MTIIQSNNNYLFGGYTAIPWTSNVTYVNDTTAFLFTLTNPHDISPTKYLINPGNIGNAVYHHSGYGPTFGSGYDIHLANVSNSNNSSYTNFPHGYLDTTEKGNNTFTGAKNFTTSDIEVYKLA
;
A
#
# COMPACT_ATOMS: atom_id res chain seq x y z
N MET A 1 -3.61 3.87 9.76
CA MET A 1 -2.20 3.70 9.34
C MET A 1 -1.91 2.22 9.23
N THR A 2 -1.40 1.77 8.10
CA THR A 2 -0.97 0.38 7.87
C THR A 2 0.53 0.39 7.62
N ILE A 3 1.28 -0.40 8.40
CA ILE A 3 2.72 -0.62 8.24
C ILE A 3 2.91 -2.08 7.81
N ILE A 4 3.69 -2.28 6.76
CA ILE A 4 3.99 -3.58 6.16
C ILE A 4 5.50 -3.76 6.21
N GLN A 5 5.95 -4.87 6.79
CA GLN A 5 7.31 -5.35 6.66
C GLN A 5 7.34 -6.50 5.66
N SER A 6 8.08 -6.33 4.57
CA SER A 6 8.36 -7.44 3.64
C SER A 6 9.40 -8.39 4.21
N ASN A 7 9.43 -9.64 3.73
CA ASN A 7 10.48 -10.60 4.10
C ASN A 7 11.90 -10.16 3.75
N ASN A 8 12.07 -9.20 2.84
CA ASN A 8 13.36 -8.58 2.53
C ASN A 8 13.67 -7.37 3.45
N ASN A 9 12.95 -7.24 4.57
CA ASN A 9 13.10 -6.18 5.59
C ASN A 9 12.80 -4.75 5.13
N TYR A 10 12.14 -4.56 3.98
CA TYR A 10 11.63 -3.24 3.59
C TYR A 10 10.34 -2.90 4.32
N LEU A 11 10.28 -1.68 4.86
CA LEU A 11 9.17 -1.13 5.62
C LEU A 11 8.46 -0.05 4.79
N PHE A 12 7.17 -0.25 4.56
CA PHE A 12 6.35 0.63 3.75
C PHE A 12 4.88 0.47 4.13
N GLY A 13 3.99 1.21 3.48
CA GLY A 13 2.55 1.01 3.69
C GLY A 13 1.75 2.21 3.23
N GLY A 14 0.62 2.41 3.89
CA GLY A 14 -0.31 3.48 3.54
C GLY A 14 -1.12 3.97 4.73
N TYR A 15 -1.53 5.22 4.61
CA TYR A 15 -2.47 5.87 5.50
C TYR A 15 -3.80 6.07 4.78
N THR A 16 -4.89 5.84 5.51
CA THR A 16 -6.23 6.30 5.18
C THR A 16 -6.90 6.78 6.47
N ALA A 17 -7.70 7.83 6.37
CA ALA A 17 -8.59 8.31 7.42
C ALA A 17 -9.85 7.45 7.57
N ILE A 18 -10.13 6.60 6.58
CA ILE A 18 -11.32 5.76 6.53
C ILE A 18 -11.08 4.46 7.30
N PRO A 19 -11.97 4.09 8.24
CA PRO A 19 -11.90 2.78 8.87
C PRO A 19 -12.11 1.66 7.86
N TRP A 20 -11.23 0.65 7.88
CA TRP A 20 -11.38 -0.55 7.06
C TRP A 20 -12.70 -1.25 7.36
N THR A 21 -13.38 -1.66 6.30
CA THR A 21 -14.57 -2.53 6.37
C THR A 21 -14.35 -3.75 5.47
N SER A 22 -15.27 -4.71 5.51
CA SER A 22 -15.20 -5.94 4.70
C SER A 22 -16.08 -5.88 3.45
N ASN A 23 -16.48 -4.69 3.02
CA ASN A 23 -17.30 -4.49 1.83
C ASN A 23 -16.43 -4.56 0.58
N VAL A 24 -16.84 -5.30 -0.45
CA VAL A 24 -16.13 -5.47 -1.73
C VAL A 24 -16.25 -4.20 -2.58
N THR A 25 -15.53 -3.13 -2.21
CA THR A 25 -15.72 -1.81 -2.83
C THR A 25 -14.52 -0.87 -2.66
N TYR A 26 -14.40 0.07 -3.59
CA TYR A 26 -13.52 1.23 -3.44
C TYR A 26 -14.14 2.25 -2.50
N VAL A 27 -13.30 2.91 -1.70
CA VAL A 27 -13.73 3.97 -0.80
C VAL A 27 -12.89 5.23 -1.03
N ASN A 28 -13.59 6.36 -1.00
CA ASN A 28 -12.99 7.68 -1.20
C ASN A 28 -12.18 8.10 0.02
N ASP A 29 -10.98 8.62 -0.21
CA ASP A 29 -10.20 9.34 0.80
C ASP A 29 -9.26 10.36 0.14
N THR A 30 -9.48 11.64 0.40
CA THR A 30 -8.64 12.74 -0.10
C THR A 30 -7.36 12.93 0.71
N THR A 31 -7.27 12.31 1.89
CA THR A 31 -6.13 12.41 2.82
C THR A 31 -5.22 11.19 2.77
N ALA A 32 -5.57 10.18 1.97
CA ALA A 32 -4.78 8.97 1.85
C ALA A 32 -3.41 9.25 1.22
N PHE A 33 -2.41 8.52 1.67
CA PHE A 33 -1.06 8.54 1.10
C PHE A 33 -0.38 7.19 1.30
N LEU A 34 0.51 6.83 0.38
CA LEU A 34 1.45 5.74 0.58
C LEU A 34 2.75 6.27 1.15
N PHE A 35 3.56 5.38 1.71
CA PHE A 35 4.89 5.75 2.15
C PHE A 35 5.86 4.57 2.09
N THR A 36 7.15 4.90 1.98
CA THR A 36 8.27 4.01 2.30
C THR A 36 9.00 4.58 3.51
N LEU A 37 9.39 3.72 4.44
CA LEU A 37 10.33 4.04 5.52
C LEU A 37 11.73 3.53 5.17
N THR A 38 11.80 2.35 4.55
CA THR A 38 13.00 1.82 3.91
C THR A 38 12.64 1.30 2.52
N ASN A 39 13.59 1.29 1.60
CA ASN A 39 13.41 0.79 0.23
C ASN A 39 14.75 0.28 -0.34
N PRO A 40 14.71 -0.48 -1.45
CA PRO A 40 15.93 -1.03 -2.07
C PRO A 40 16.84 -0.02 -2.77
N HIS A 41 16.47 1.26 -2.83
CA HIS A 41 17.13 2.26 -3.69
C HIS A 41 17.86 3.35 -2.89
N ASP A 42 18.05 3.15 -1.59
CA ASP A 42 18.65 4.13 -0.66
C ASP A 42 17.95 5.51 -0.69
N ILE A 43 16.67 5.53 -1.09
CA ILE A 43 15.86 6.75 -1.06
C ILE A 43 15.42 6.99 0.38
N SER A 44 15.50 8.23 0.86
CA SER A 44 14.98 8.60 2.18
C SER A 44 13.49 8.26 2.33
N PRO A 45 12.96 8.11 3.56
CA PRO A 45 11.53 7.89 3.78
C PRO A 45 10.68 8.84 2.93
N THR A 46 9.82 8.29 2.08
CA THR A 46 9.11 9.04 1.05
C THR A 46 7.61 8.88 1.25
N LYS A 47 6.87 9.97 1.04
CA LYS A 47 5.40 10.00 1.06
C LYS A 47 4.88 10.21 -0.37
N TYR A 48 3.94 9.38 -0.79
CA TYR A 48 3.28 9.45 -2.09
C TYR A 48 1.82 9.84 -1.90
N LEU A 49 1.44 11.02 -2.40
CA LEU A 49 0.09 11.55 -2.23
C LEU A 49 -0.89 10.88 -3.20
N ILE A 50 -2.16 10.74 -2.78
CA ILE A 50 -3.22 10.28 -3.66
C ILE A 50 -3.31 11.18 -4.90
N ASN A 51 -3.45 10.58 -6.09
CA ASN A 51 -3.69 11.36 -7.30
C ASN A 51 -5.10 11.97 -7.20
N PRO A 52 -5.27 13.30 -7.38
CA PRO A 52 -6.58 13.96 -7.31
C PRO A 52 -7.64 13.32 -8.22
N GLY A 53 -7.23 12.77 -9.38
CA GLY A 53 -8.13 12.06 -10.29
C GLY A 53 -8.61 10.68 -9.80
N ASN A 54 -8.00 10.14 -8.74
CA ASN A 54 -8.25 8.80 -8.22
C ASN A 54 -8.75 8.78 -6.76
N ILE A 55 -9.10 9.93 -6.17
CA ILE A 55 -9.53 10.00 -4.76
C ILE A 55 -10.74 9.11 -4.44
N GLY A 56 -11.61 8.82 -5.41
CA GLY A 56 -12.74 7.90 -5.25
C GLY A 56 -12.35 6.43 -5.08
N ASN A 57 -11.11 6.10 -5.48
CA ASN A 57 -10.52 4.77 -5.46
C ASN A 57 -9.28 4.73 -4.57
N ALA A 58 -9.26 5.52 -3.49
CA ALA A 58 -8.07 5.68 -2.65
C ALA A 58 -7.70 4.40 -1.90
N VAL A 59 -8.70 3.67 -1.42
CA VAL A 59 -8.53 2.35 -0.80
C VAL A 59 -9.59 1.38 -1.29
N TYR A 60 -9.28 0.09 -1.27
CA TYR A 60 -10.21 -0.97 -1.61
C TYR A 60 -10.43 -1.87 -0.40
N HIS A 61 -11.69 -2.02 -0.02
CA HIS A 61 -12.12 -2.86 1.08
C HIS A 61 -12.49 -4.24 0.54
N HIS A 62 -12.14 -5.28 1.28
CA HIS A 62 -12.48 -6.65 0.90
C HIS A 62 -12.46 -7.56 2.12
N SER A 63 -13.31 -8.59 2.14
CA SER A 63 -13.38 -9.55 3.23
C SER A 63 -12.33 -10.66 3.16
N GLY A 64 -11.86 -10.96 1.95
CA GLY A 64 -10.96 -12.09 1.67
C GLY A 64 -9.47 -11.78 1.70
N TYR A 65 -9.06 -10.53 1.91
CA TYR A 65 -7.64 -10.13 1.94
C TYR A 65 -7.44 -8.82 2.73
N GLY A 66 -6.19 -8.40 2.89
CA GLY A 66 -5.82 -7.29 3.76
C GLY A 66 -6.02 -5.90 3.13
N PRO A 67 -5.58 -4.84 3.86
CA PRO A 67 -5.55 -3.46 3.37
C PRO A 67 -5.02 -3.35 1.94
N THR A 68 -5.79 -2.70 1.06
CA THR A 68 -5.42 -2.46 -0.34
C THR A 68 -5.59 -0.98 -0.65
N PHE A 69 -4.58 -0.38 -1.28
CA PHE A 69 -4.54 1.05 -1.58
C PHE A 69 -4.46 1.30 -3.08
N GLY A 70 -5.17 2.33 -3.53
CA GLY A 70 -5.03 2.94 -4.86
C GLY A 70 -5.91 2.28 -5.92
N SER A 71 -6.25 3.05 -6.94
CA SER A 71 -6.88 2.52 -8.14
C SER A 71 -5.92 1.52 -8.79
N GLY A 72 -6.42 0.34 -9.18
CA GLY A 72 -5.56 -0.70 -9.75
C GLY A 72 -4.61 -1.38 -8.76
N TYR A 73 -4.77 -1.11 -7.47
CA TYR A 73 -4.09 -1.75 -6.34
C TYR A 73 -2.58 -1.48 -6.29
N ASP A 74 -2.23 -0.21 -6.12
CA ASP A 74 -0.85 0.27 -5.92
C ASP A 74 -0.12 -0.50 -4.83
N ILE A 75 -0.83 -0.83 -3.74
CA ILE A 75 -0.40 -1.85 -2.76
C ILE A 75 -1.59 -2.79 -2.54
N HIS A 76 -1.39 -4.08 -2.85
CA HIS A 76 -2.31 -5.16 -2.56
C HIS A 76 -1.69 -6.13 -1.54
N LEU A 77 -2.41 -6.38 -0.45
CA LEU A 77 -2.01 -7.36 0.55
C LEU A 77 -2.92 -8.57 0.51
N ALA A 78 -2.39 -9.71 0.06
CA ALA A 78 -3.14 -10.96 -0.02
C ALA A 78 -3.41 -11.56 1.36
N ASN A 79 -4.38 -12.47 1.46
CA ASN A 79 -4.53 -13.32 2.65
C ASN A 79 -3.32 -14.24 2.79
N VAL A 80 -2.93 -14.55 4.03
CA VAL A 80 -1.79 -15.46 4.32
C VAL A 80 -0.50 -15.00 3.62
N SER A 81 -0.29 -13.68 3.57
CA SER A 81 0.82 -13.01 2.87
C SER A 81 2.22 -13.37 3.39
N ASN A 82 2.30 -14.02 4.55
CA ASN A 82 3.54 -14.56 5.11
C ASN A 82 4.00 -15.87 4.46
N SER A 83 3.12 -16.59 3.77
CA SER A 83 3.45 -17.88 3.15
C SER A 83 3.21 -17.95 1.65
N ASN A 84 2.39 -17.06 1.08
CA ASN A 84 2.20 -16.98 -0.37
C ASN A 84 2.71 -15.65 -0.96
N ASN A 85 3.20 -15.71 -2.19
CA ASN A 85 3.73 -14.56 -2.92
C ASN A 85 2.64 -13.82 -3.73
N SER A 86 1.41 -13.79 -3.21
CA SER A 86 0.25 -13.21 -3.90
C SER A 86 0.01 -11.74 -3.56
N SER A 87 0.74 -11.19 -2.57
CA SER A 87 0.77 -9.73 -2.37
C SER A 87 1.60 -9.09 -3.47
N TYR A 88 1.20 -7.90 -3.91
CA TYR A 88 1.90 -7.19 -4.97
C TYR A 88 1.70 -5.69 -4.90
N THR A 89 2.55 -4.98 -5.60
CA THR A 89 2.38 -3.56 -5.90
C THR A 89 2.04 -3.40 -7.36
N ASN A 90 1.12 -2.48 -7.66
CA ASN A 90 0.84 -2.03 -9.02
C ASN A 90 0.91 -0.50 -9.09
N PHE A 91 1.84 0.11 -8.35
CA PHE A 91 2.09 1.54 -8.30
C PHE A 91 2.83 2.02 -9.56
N PRO A 92 2.51 3.21 -10.11
CA PRO A 92 1.70 4.29 -9.53
C PRO A 92 0.38 4.58 -10.29
N HIS A 93 -0.66 3.75 -10.10
CA HIS A 93 -1.96 3.98 -10.73
C HIS A 93 -2.84 4.95 -9.93
N GLY A 94 -2.90 4.78 -8.61
CA GLY A 94 -3.74 5.56 -7.70
C GLY A 94 -3.03 6.74 -7.03
N TYR A 95 -1.73 6.62 -6.79
CA TYR A 95 -0.90 7.59 -6.08
C TYR A 95 0.20 8.16 -6.98
N LEU A 96 0.70 9.35 -6.66
CA LEU A 96 1.70 10.05 -7.46
C LEU A 96 3.11 9.53 -7.14
N ASP A 97 3.84 9.08 -8.16
CA ASP A 97 5.26 8.70 -8.03
C ASP A 97 6.17 9.92 -8.16
N THR A 98 6.83 10.27 -7.05
CA THR A 98 7.84 11.34 -6.98
C THR A 98 9.27 10.81 -7.06
N THR A 99 9.45 9.50 -7.21
CA THR A 99 10.75 8.81 -7.22
C THR A 99 11.10 8.17 -8.56
N GLU A 100 10.13 8.10 -9.48
CA GLU A 100 10.24 7.48 -10.81
C GLU A 100 10.65 6.00 -10.77
N LYS A 101 10.42 5.33 -9.64
CA LYS A 101 10.73 3.91 -9.45
C LYS A 101 9.53 3.00 -9.71
N GLY A 102 8.31 3.56 -9.73
CA GLY A 102 7.07 2.80 -9.83
C GLY A 102 7.04 1.65 -8.83
N ASN A 103 6.56 0.49 -9.27
CA ASN A 103 6.50 -0.74 -8.48
C ASN A 103 7.79 -1.10 -7.72
N ASN A 104 8.95 -0.79 -8.30
CA ASN A 104 10.22 -1.15 -7.69
C ASN A 104 10.52 -0.33 -6.43
N THR A 105 9.78 0.74 -6.14
CA THR A 105 10.05 1.61 -4.99
C THR A 105 9.89 0.90 -3.64
N PHE A 106 8.95 -0.04 -3.52
CA PHE A 106 8.62 -0.63 -2.21
C PHE A 106 9.55 -1.79 -1.85
N THR A 107 9.66 -2.79 -2.73
CA THR A 107 10.41 -4.03 -2.46
C THR A 107 11.42 -4.38 -3.55
N GLY A 108 11.47 -3.60 -4.63
CA GLY A 108 12.33 -3.86 -5.80
C GLY A 108 11.74 -4.90 -6.76
N ALA A 109 10.57 -5.45 -6.43
CA ALA A 109 9.84 -6.41 -7.26
C ALA A 109 8.34 -6.13 -7.20
N LYS A 110 7.60 -6.66 -8.19
CA LYS A 110 6.14 -6.54 -8.23
C LYS A 110 5.47 -7.30 -7.09
N ASN A 111 5.87 -8.56 -6.87
CA ASN A 111 5.29 -9.44 -5.86
C ASN A 111 6.16 -9.49 -4.61
N PHE A 112 5.53 -9.66 -3.46
CA PHE A 112 6.24 -9.78 -2.18
C PHE A 112 5.50 -10.69 -1.19
N THR A 113 6.24 -11.12 -0.17
CA THR A 113 5.73 -11.77 1.04
C THR A 113 5.99 -10.87 2.24
N THR A 114 5.18 -10.99 3.29
CA THR A 114 5.28 -10.17 4.50
C THR A 114 5.83 -10.95 5.68
N SER A 115 6.72 -10.33 6.46
CA SER A 115 7.09 -10.85 7.78
C SER A 115 6.13 -10.36 8.86
N ASP A 116 5.64 -9.12 8.74
CA ASP A 116 4.73 -8.51 9.71
C ASP A 116 3.84 -7.44 9.08
N ILE A 117 2.65 -7.23 9.66
CA ILE A 117 1.66 -6.23 9.27
C ILE A 117 1.02 -5.65 10.53
N GLU A 118 1.11 -4.34 10.68
CA GLU A 118 0.47 -3.62 11.79
C GLU A 118 -0.53 -2.60 11.27
N VAL A 119 -1.72 -2.56 11.89
CA VAL A 119 -2.78 -1.60 11.54
C VAL A 119 -3.16 -0.79 12.77
N TYR A 120 -2.95 0.52 12.70
CA TYR A 120 -3.19 1.48 13.76
C TYR A 120 -4.31 2.45 13.40
N LYS A 121 -5.18 2.74 14.38
CA LYS A 121 -6.08 3.88 14.36
C LYS A 121 -5.40 5.06 15.05
N LEU A 122 -5.42 6.23 14.42
CA LEU A 122 -5.01 7.48 15.07
C LEU A 122 -6.27 8.14 15.67
N ALA A 123 -6.16 8.60 16.92
CA ALA A 123 -7.23 9.24 17.68
C ALA A 123 -6.99 10.75 17.74
#